data_AF-A0A0N5CDA5-F1
#
_entry.id   AF-A0A0N5CDA5-F1
#
_cell.length_a   1.000
_cell.length_b   1.000
_cell.length_c   1.000
_cell.angle_alpha   90.00
_cell.angle_beta   90.00
_cell.angle_gamma   90.00
#
_symmetry.space_group_name_H-M   'P 1'
#
loop_
_entity.id
_entity.type
_entity.pdbx_description
1 polymer ?
#
loop_
_entity_poly.entity_id
_entity_poly.type
_entity_poly.pdbx_seq_one_letter_code
_entity_poly.pdbx_strand_id
1 'polypeptide(L)'
;MDIGHIIDERISNENLQHFRNIYLNELSAGEVSPNSKFNYAHALIRSNKKDIKDGINLFLEILQTNEEAIPKRDVVYYLAVAYTRLTDYDRALVFVNHLLEAEGNNRQALDLKECIEKRMKSSGLWGAAIIGAGVIGIAGLTLSAILSGKK
;
A
#
# COMPACT_ATOMS: atom_id res chain seq x y z
N MET A 1 0.24 19.09 -2.36
CA MET A 1 -0.59 18.38 -1.37
C MET A 1 0.37 17.92 -0.28
N ASP A 2 0.10 18.21 1.00
CA ASP A 2 0.98 17.76 2.07
C ASP A 2 0.87 16.24 2.21
N ILE A 3 1.96 15.52 1.89
CA ILE A 3 2.01 14.06 1.95
C ILE A 3 1.77 13.53 3.37
N GLY A 4 2.08 14.32 4.39
CA GLY A 4 1.76 14.00 5.77
C GLY A 4 0.25 13.88 6.00
N HIS A 5 -0.53 14.77 5.39
CA HIS A 5 -1.99 14.72 5.45
C HIS A 5 -2.52 13.42 4.84
N ILE A 6 -1.98 12.95 3.71
CA ILE A 6 -2.43 11.71 3.05
C ILE A 6 -2.20 10.48 3.96
N ILE A 7 -1.03 10.41 4.62
CA ILE A 7 -0.69 9.28 5.49
C ILE A 7 -1.59 9.27 6.73
N ASP A 8 -1.82 10.43 7.32
CA ASP A 8 -2.52 10.58 8.59
C ASP A 8 -4.04 10.75 8.43
N GLU A 9 -4.53 10.87 7.19
CA GLU A 9 -5.96 10.96 6.88
C GLU A 9 -6.71 9.76 7.46
N ARG A 10 -7.83 10.04 8.13
CA ARG A 10 -8.72 9.02 8.68
C ARG A 10 -10.04 9.02 7.94
N ILE A 11 -10.48 7.82 7.58
CA ILE A 11 -11.81 7.63 7.01
C ILE A 11 -12.88 7.73 8.11
N SER A 12 -14.04 8.30 7.78
CA SER A 12 -15.21 8.28 8.67
C SER A 12 -15.75 6.85 8.82
N ASN A 13 -16.41 6.56 9.94
CA ASN A 13 -17.03 5.25 10.15
C ASN A 13 -18.09 4.97 9.07
N GLU A 14 -18.89 5.97 8.72
CA GLU A 14 -19.91 5.87 7.66
C GLU A 14 -19.30 5.45 6.31
N ASN A 15 -18.23 6.11 5.86
CA ASN A 15 -17.58 5.75 4.60
C ASN A 15 -16.93 4.36 4.67
N LEU A 16 -16.34 3.99 5.81
CA LEU A 16 -15.80 2.65 6.02
C LEU A 16 -16.89 1.57 5.91
N GLN A 17 -18.05 1.78 6.54
CA GLN A 17 -19.19 0.86 6.43
C GLN A 17 -19.73 0.80 5.01
N HIS A 18 -19.80 1.94 4.31
CA HIS A 18 -20.24 1.99 2.92
C HIS A 18 -19.39 1.06 2.03
N PHE A 19 -18.05 1.22 2.04
CA PHE A 19 -17.16 0.37 1.24
C PHE A 19 -17.16 -1.09 1.70
N ARG A 20 -17.27 -1.34 3.02
CA ARG A 20 -17.42 -2.69 3.56
C ARG A 20 -18.66 -3.37 3.00
N ASN A 21 -19.81 -2.69 3.02
CA ASN A 21 -21.07 -3.27 2.59
C ASN A 21 -21.05 -3.61 1.10
N ILE A 22 -20.49 -2.73 0.26
CA ILE A 22 -20.31 -3.01 -1.17
C ILE A 22 -19.46 -4.28 -1.35
N TYR A 23 -18.29 -4.33 -0.72
CA TYR A 23 -17.39 -5.48 -0.82
C TYR A 23 -18.03 -6.79 -0.34
N LEU A 24 -18.71 -6.78 0.82
CA LEU A 24 -19.33 -7.98 1.38
C LEU A 24 -20.54 -8.45 0.58
N ASN A 25 -21.33 -7.53 0.01
CA ASN A 25 -22.46 -7.88 -0.85
C ASN A 25 -21.96 -8.56 -2.12
N GLU A 26 -20.96 -8.00 -2.79
CA GLU A 26 -20.33 -8.61 -3.96
C GLU A 26 -19.70 -9.98 -3.62
N LEU A 27 -18.98 -10.07 -2.50
CA LEU A 27 -18.40 -11.33 -2.03
C LEU A 27 -19.46 -12.41 -1.81
N SER A 28 -20.61 -12.04 -1.24
CA SER A 28 -21.74 -12.96 -1.03
C SER A 28 -22.43 -13.38 -2.33
N ALA A 29 -22.34 -12.54 -3.38
CA ALA A 29 -22.84 -12.85 -4.72
C ALA A 29 -21.89 -13.77 -5.51
N GLY A 30 -20.66 -14.00 -5.01
CA GLY A 30 -19.69 -14.95 -5.55
C GLY A 30 -18.56 -14.33 -6.37
N GLU A 31 -18.63 -13.03 -6.66
CA GLU A 31 -17.60 -12.30 -7.43
C GLU A 31 -17.45 -10.89 -6.88
N VAL A 32 -16.21 -10.47 -6.62
CA VAL A 32 -15.89 -9.10 -6.18
C VAL A 32 -15.22 -8.36 -7.31
N SER A 33 -15.72 -7.18 -7.64
CA SER A 33 -15.11 -6.34 -8.66
C SER A 33 -13.74 -5.82 -8.18
N PRO A 34 -12.77 -5.66 -9.10
CA PRO A 34 -11.44 -5.15 -8.76
C PRO A 34 -11.51 -3.79 -8.03
N ASN A 35 -12.41 -2.91 -8.47
CA ASN A 35 -12.65 -1.60 -7.89
C ASN A 35 -13.21 -1.67 -6.47
N SER A 36 -14.18 -2.56 -6.20
CA SER A 36 -14.74 -2.72 -4.87
C SER A 36 -13.72 -3.28 -3.88
N LYS A 37 -12.91 -4.26 -4.30
CA LYS A 37 -11.79 -4.76 -3.48
C LYS A 37 -10.77 -3.65 -3.19
N PHE A 38 -10.36 -2.90 -4.21
CA PHE A 38 -9.42 -1.78 -4.06
C PHE A 38 -9.94 -0.69 -3.14
N ASN A 39 -11.18 -0.23 -3.35
CA ASN A 39 -11.79 0.82 -2.53
C ASN A 39 -11.94 0.40 -1.07
N TYR A 40 -12.30 -0.87 -0.83
CA TYR A 40 -12.39 -1.38 0.53
C TYR A 40 -11.01 -1.49 1.19
N ALA A 41 -9.99 -1.98 0.48
CA ALA A 41 -8.61 -1.99 0.97
C ALA A 41 -8.12 -0.56 1.30
N HIS A 42 -8.40 0.41 0.43
CA HIS A 42 -8.05 1.81 0.64
C HIS A 42 -8.78 2.45 1.84
N ALA A 43 -10.03 2.04 2.09
CA ALA A 43 -10.78 2.43 3.28
C ALA A 43 -10.15 1.83 4.56
N LEU A 44 -9.82 0.55 4.55
CA LEU A 44 -9.23 -0.16 5.68
C LEU A 44 -7.88 0.43 6.11
N ILE A 45 -6.99 0.76 5.16
CA ILE A 45 -5.70 1.36 5.50
C ILE A 45 -5.83 2.77 6.09
N ARG A 46 -6.99 3.43 5.95
CA ARG A 46 -7.30 4.73 6.57
C ARG A 46 -8.05 4.61 7.91
N SER A 47 -8.35 3.40 8.37
CA SER A 47 -9.05 3.11 9.63
C SER A 47 -8.05 2.89 10.79
N ASN A 48 -8.26 1.85 11.61
CA ASN A 48 -7.48 1.51 12.80
C ASN A 48 -6.35 0.49 12.50
N LYS A 49 -5.46 0.24 13.47
CA LYS A 49 -4.30 -0.65 13.29
C LYS A 49 -4.64 -2.08 12.88
N LYS A 50 -5.79 -2.62 13.31
CA LYS A 50 -6.24 -3.96 12.92
C LYS A 50 -6.66 -3.95 11.45
N ASP A 51 -7.56 -3.02 11.11
CA ASP A 51 -8.07 -2.85 9.75
C ASP A 51 -6.95 -2.59 8.73
N ILE A 52 -5.92 -1.83 9.09
CA ILE A 52 -4.77 -1.58 8.21
C ILE A 52 -4.13 -2.89 7.73
N LYS A 53 -4.00 -3.89 8.60
CA LYS A 53 -3.42 -5.19 8.23
C LYS A 53 -4.31 -5.94 7.23
N ASP A 54 -5.63 -5.87 7.42
CA ASP A 54 -6.59 -6.48 6.48
C ASP A 54 -6.53 -5.77 5.12
N GLY A 55 -6.42 -4.44 5.11
CA GLY A 55 -6.25 -3.65 3.89
C GLY A 55 -4.95 -3.97 3.15
N ILE A 56 -3.85 -4.16 3.88
CA ILE A 56 -2.57 -4.62 3.30
C ILE A 56 -2.74 -5.98 2.62
N ASN A 57 -3.41 -6.94 3.26
CA ASN A 57 -3.62 -8.26 2.68
C ASN A 57 -4.43 -8.18 1.38
N LEU A 58 -5.52 -7.40 1.35
CA LEU A 58 -6.30 -7.19 0.13
C LEU A 58 -5.48 -6.54 -0.99
N PHE A 59 -4.63 -5.57 -0.69
CA PHE A 59 -3.72 -4.98 -1.69
C PHE A 59 -2.69 -5.98 -2.21
N LEU A 60 -2.18 -6.86 -1.36
CA LEU A 60 -1.25 -7.91 -1.78
C LEU A 60 -1.94 -8.95 -2.66
N GLU A 61 -3.19 -9.30 -2.38
CA GLU A 61 -4.00 -10.14 -3.26
C GLU A 61 -4.18 -9.48 -4.64
N ILE A 62 -4.53 -8.19 -4.67
CA ILE A 62 -4.69 -7.43 -5.93
C ILE A 62 -3.39 -7.45 -6.75
N LEU A 63 -2.23 -7.33 -6.09
CA LEU A 63 -0.94 -7.43 -6.77
C LEU A 63 -0.65 -8.82 -7.35
N GLN A 64 -1.08 -9.88 -6.67
CA GLN A 64 -0.89 -11.26 -7.10
C GLN A 64 -1.82 -11.64 -8.25
N THR A 65 -3.01 -11.03 -8.32
CA THR A 65 -3.93 -11.20 -9.43
C THR A 65 -3.42 -10.43 -10.66
N ASN A 66 -3.47 -11.04 -11.84
CA ASN A 66 -3.16 -10.36 -13.12
C ASN A 66 -4.36 -9.52 -13.61
N GLU A 67 -5.07 -8.86 -12.70
CA GLU A 67 -6.20 -7.99 -13.03
C GLU A 67 -5.68 -6.66 -13.57
N GLU A 68 -5.77 -6.44 -14.88
CA GLU A 68 -5.35 -5.20 -15.55
C GLU A 68 -6.19 -3.98 -15.15
N ALA A 69 -7.35 -4.20 -14.51
CA ALA A 69 -8.29 -3.17 -14.14
C ALA A 69 -7.73 -2.17 -13.11
N ILE A 70 -6.79 -2.60 -12.26
CA ILE A 70 -6.18 -1.74 -11.23
C ILE A 70 -4.71 -1.50 -11.55
N PRO A 71 -4.27 -0.24 -11.69
CA PRO A 71 -2.86 0.06 -11.89
C PRO A 71 -2.03 -0.44 -10.70
N LYS A 72 -1.12 -1.39 -10.95
CA LYS A 72 -0.24 -1.95 -9.91
C LYS A 72 0.56 -0.86 -9.18
N ARG A 73 0.92 0.23 -9.86
CA ARG A 73 1.61 1.39 -9.26
C ARG A 73 0.82 2.03 -8.12
N ASP A 74 -0.50 2.12 -8.26
CA ASP A 74 -1.38 2.74 -7.26
C ASP A 74 -1.43 1.84 -6.01
N VAL A 75 -1.51 0.53 -6.22
CA VAL A 75 -1.48 -0.46 -5.15
C VAL A 75 -0.16 -0.43 -4.38
N VAL A 76 0.97 -0.37 -5.10
CA VAL A 76 2.32 -0.26 -4.50
C VAL A 76 2.45 1.03 -3.69
N TYR A 77 1.93 2.14 -4.20
CA TYR A 77 1.92 3.42 -3.48
C TYR A 77 1.12 3.32 -2.17
N TYR A 78 -0.09 2.76 -2.21
CA TYR A 78 -0.91 2.61 -1.01
C TYR A 78 -0.36 1.57 -0.01
N LEU A 79 0.37 0.55 -0.47
CA LEU A 79 1.12 -0.35 0.41
C LEU A 79 2.22 0.39 1.18
N ALA A 80 2.98 1.27 0.51
CA ALA A 80 3.98 2.11 1.18
C ALA A 80 3.33 3.02 2.24
N VAL A 81 2.19 3.64 1.92
CA VAL A 81 1.41 4.44 2.87
C VAL A 81 0.96 3.59 4.08
N ALA A 82 0.40 2.40 3.84
CA ALA A 82 -0.09 1.53 4.89
C ALA A 82 1.01 1.06 5.86
N TYR A 83 2.18 0.65 5.34
CA TYR A 83 3.32 0.28 6.17
C TYR A 83 3.89 1.47 6.95
N THR A 84 3.89 2.67 6.36
CA THR A 84 4.28 3.91 7.06
C THR A 84 3.38 4.17 8.28
N ARG A 85 2.07 3.95 8.15
CA ARG A 85 1.11 4.09 9.26
C ARG A 85 1.30 3.05 10.35
N LEU A 86 1.82 1.87 10.01
CA LEU A 86 2.20 0.83 10.97
C LEU A 86 3.58 1.07 11.58
N THR A 87 4.24 2.19 11.27
CA THR A 87 5.63 2.50 11.67
C THR A 87 6.64 1.47 11.18
N ASP A 88 6.27 0.70 10.15
CA ASP A 88 7.11 -0.28 9.50
C ASP A 88 7.81 0.38 8.31
N TYR A 89 8.77 1.24 8.65
CA TYR A 89 9.44 2.10 7.67
C TYR A 89 10.28 1.30 6.68
N ASP A 90 10.83 0.16 7.12
CA ASP A 90 11.62 -0.73 6.27
C ASP A 90 10.80 -1.27 5.11
N ARG A 91 9.61 -1.80 5.40
CA ARG A 91 8.71 -2.27 4.35
C ARG A 91 8.19 -1.12 3.49
N ALA A 92 7.85 0.01 4.11
CA ALA A 92 7.41 1.19 3.37
C ALA A 92 8.46 1.67 2.34
N LEU A 93 9.74 1.71 2.73
CA LEU A 93 10.85 2.09 1.86
C LEU A 93 11.04 1.14 0.68
N VAL A 94 10.86 -0.17 0.88
CA VAL A 94 10.96 -1.12 -0.23
C VAL A 94 9.89 -0.86 -1.30
N PHE A 95 8.62 -0.67 -0.90
CA PHE A 95 7.55 -0.42 -1.86
C PHE A 95 7.74 0.90 -2.62
N VAL A 96 8.07 1.99 -1.92
CA VAL A 96 8.24 3.30 -2.58
C VAL A 96 9.49 3.36 -3.46
N ASN A 97 10.61 2.72 -3.06
CA ASN A 97 11.81 2.66 -3.89
C ASN A 97 11.54 1.86 -5.16
N HIS A 98 10.80 0.76 -5.07
CA HIS A 98 10.50 -0.04 -6.25
C HIS A 98 9.54 0.69 -7.21
N LEU A 99 8.58 1.48 -6.69
CA LEU A 99 7.79 2.39 -7.52
C LEU A 99 8.67 3.39 -8.25
N LEU A 100 9.70 3.95 -7.58
CA LEU A 100 10.65 4.89 -8.17
C LEU A 100 11.65 4.24 -9.15
N GLU A 101 11.95 2.95 -9.00
CA GLU A 101 12.74 2.20 -10.01
C GLU A 101 11.99 2.12 -11.34
N ALA A 102 10.67 1.95 -11.31
CA ALA A 102 9.82 1.92 -12.49
C ALA A 102 9.47 3.34 -13.01
N GLU A 103 9.20 4.28 -12.11
CA GLU A 103 8.75 5.64 -12.42
C GLU A 103 9.60 6.71 -11.70
N GLY A 104 10.87 6.86 -12.10
CA GLY A 104 11.84 7.73 -11.39
C GLY A 104 11.46 9.22 -11.27
N ASN A 105 10.54 9.71 -12.10
CA ASN A 105 10.04 11.09 -12.06
C ASN A 105 8.71 11.24 -11.31
N ASN A 106 8.22 10.18 -10.64
CA ASN A 106 6.97 10.22 -9.89
C ASN A 106 7.13 11.08 -8.63
N ARG A 107 6.64 12.32 -8.70
CA ARG A 107 6.72 13.30 -7.60
C ARG A 107 6.01 12.82 -6.33
N GLN A 108 4.87 12.15 -6.45
CA GLN A 108 4.14 11.63 -5.29
C GLN A 108 4.97 10.57 -4.55
N ALA A 109 5.63 9.67 -5.28
CA ALA A 109 6.49 8.65 -4.71
C ALA A 109 7.77 9.23 -4.08
N LEU A 110 8.36 10.27 -4.70
CA LEU A 110 9.50 11.00 -4.13
C LEU A 110 9.12 11.68 -2.81
N ASP A 111 8.00 12.39 -2.77
CA ASP A 111 7.51 13.07 -1.57
C ASP A 111 7.18 12.07 -0.45
N LEU A 112 6.59 10.92 -0.82
CA LEU A 112 6.30 9.84 0.13
C LEU A 112 7.60 9.25 0.72
N LYS A 113 8.61 9.01 -0.12
CA LYS A 113 9.91 8.53 0.35
C LYS A 113 10.56 9.49 1.34
N GLU A 114 10.60 10.78 1.02
CA GLU A 114 11.15 11.81 1.92
C GLU A 114 10.38 11.83 3.25
N CYS A 115 9.05 11.73 3.21
CA CYS A 115 8.23 11.66 4.42
C CYS A 115 8.54 10.44 5.27
N ILE A 116 8.70 9.26 4.65
CA ILE A 116 9.05 8.01 5.33
C ILE A 116 10.41 8.14 6.02
N GLU A 117 11.44 8.59 5.30
CA GLU A 117 12.79 8.75 5.82
C GLU A 117 12.84 9.75 6.99
N LYS A 118 12.09 10.86 6.88
CA LYS A 118 11.95 11.85 7.95
C LYS A 118 11.28 11.26 9.19
N ARG A 119 10.18 10.52 9.04
CA ARG A 119 9.49 9.85 10.15
C ARG A 119 10.37 8.78 10.79
N MET A 120 11.03 7.94 10.00
CA MET A 120 11.98 6.93 10.46
C MET A 120 13.12 7.53 11.30
N LYS A 121 13.68 8.65 10.83
CA LYS A 121 14.71 9.41 11.56
C LYS A 121 14.19 9.96 12.87
N SER A 122 13.00 10.57 12.85
CA SER A 122 12.35 11.11 14.04
C SER A 122 11.99 10.05 15.08
N SER A 123 11.71 8.82 14.65
CA SER A 123 11.41 7.68 15.52
C SER A 123 12.66 7.00 16.10
N GLY A 124 13.87 7.43 15.74
CA GLY A 124 15.11 6.78 16.17
C GLY A 124 15.38 5.42 15.53
N LEU A 125 14.58 5.02 14.53
CA LEU A 125 14.72 3.75 13.80
C LEU A 125 15.80 3.77 12.72
N TRP A 126 16.44 4.93 12.52
CA TRP A 126 17.42 5.19 11.46
C TRP A 126 18.74 4.40 11.60
N GLY A 127 18.94 3.66 12.69
CA GLY A 127 20.16 2.90 12.97
C GLY A 127 20.10 1.40 12.67
N ALA A 128 18.94 0.84 12.34
CA ALA A 128 18.76 -0.61 12.18
C ALA A 128 18.58 -1.08 10.74
N ALA A 129 18.29 -0.20 9.78
CA ALA A 129 17.90 -0.61 8.44
C ALA A 129 18.41 0.34 7.35
N ILE A 130 19.55 -0.03 6.78
CA ILE A 130 19.83 0.24 5.37
C ILE A 130 19.48 -1.06 4.65
N ILE A 131 18.19 -1.32 4.41
CA ILE A 131 17.85 -2.39 3.47
C ILE A 131 18.04 -1.78 2.07
N GLY A 132 19.23 -2.02 1.54
CA GLY A 132 19.53 -1.85 0.13
C GLY A 132 18.56 -2.67 -0.71
N ALA A 133 18.10 -2.06 -1.79
CA ALA A 133 17.20 -2.54 -2.81
C ALA A 133 16.92 -4.06 -2.84
N GLY A 134 15.66 -4.42 -2.60
CA GLY A 134 15.00 -5.39 -3.46
C GLY A 134 14.84 -6.83 -2.97
N VAL A 135 14.45 -7.11 -1.73
CA VAL A 135 13.69 -8.35 -1.45
C VAL A 135 12.75 -8.15 -0.25
N ILE A 136 11.44 -8.01 -0.49
CA ILE A 136 10.44 -8.47 0.48
C ILE A 136 9.81 -9.71 -0.16
N GLY A 137 10.08 -10.87 0.44
CA GLY A 137 9.39 -12.12 0.13
C GLY A 137 8.02 -12.09 0.79
N ILE A 138 7.00 -11.70 0.05
CA ILE A 138 5.63 -11.78 0.52
C ILE A 138 5.12 -13.14 0.08
N ALA A 139 5.07 -14.09 1.02
CA ALA A 139 4.48 -15.42 0.88
C ALA A 139 4.89 -16.27 -0.35
N GLY A 140 6.05 -15.99 -0.96
CA GLY A 140 6.62 -16.78 -2.07
C GLY A 140 6.97 -16.00 -3.33
N LEU A 141 6.61 -14.71 -3.43
CA LEU A 141 6.94 -13.85 -4.57
C LEU A 141 7.77 -12.64 -4.12
N THR A 142 8.83 -12.34 -4.87
CA THR A 142 9.56 -11.08 -4.71
C THR A 142 8.74 -9.95 -5.34
N LEU A 143 8.72 -8.78 -4.69
CA LEU A 143 8.02 -7.60 -5.21
C LEU A 143 8.45 -7.27 -6.66
N SER A 144 9.73 -7.51 -6.98
CA SER A 144 10.27 -7.39 -8.34
C SER A 144 9.60 -8.32 -9.36
N ALA A 145 9.24 -9.55 -8.99
CA ALA A 145 8.57 -10.49 -9.92
C ALA A 145 7.11 -10.10 -10.19
N ILE A 146 6.43 -9.53 -9.21
CA ILE A 146 5.03 -9.10 -9.31
C ILE A 146 4.88 -7.89 -10.25
N LEU A 147 5.88 -7.01 -10.25
CA LEU A 147 5.84 -5.73 -10.96
C LEU A 147 6.65 -5.75 -12.26
N SER A 148 7.63 -6.65 -12.40
CA SER A 148 8.32 -6.92 -13.68
C SER A 148 7.50 -7.79 -14.63
N GLY A 149 6.16 -7.73 -14.56
CA GLY A 149 5.25 -8.37 -15.51
C GLY A 149 5.53 -7.85 -16.92
N LYS A 150 6.51 -8.47 -17.59
CA LYS A 150 6.96 -8.17 -18.94
C LYS A 150 6.93 -9.47 -19.73
N LYS A 151 5.85 -9.66 -20.49
CA LYS A 151 5.91 -9.72 -21.95
C LYS A 151 4.53 -9.50 -22.53
#